data_AF-A0A7C2GIJ1-F1
#
_entry.id   AF-A0A7C2GIJ1-F1
#
_cell.length_a   1.000
_cell.length_b   1.000
_cell.length_c   1.000
_cell.angle_alpha   90.00
_cell.angle_beta   90.00
_cell.angle_gamma   90.00
#
_symmetry.space_group_name_H-M   'P 1'
#
loop_
_entity.id
_entity.type
_entity.pdbx_description
1 polymer ?
#
loop_
_entity_poly.entity_id
_entity_poly.type
_entity_poly.pdbx_seq_one_letter_code
_entity_poly.pdbx_strand_id
1 'polypeptide(L)'
;ADLVGPKRARLEAVGPGRALIMGLAQALALVPGVSRSGVVITAGLLLGLRREEAARFAFLLSAPIIAGAGGKKLLDLSRTAAAGHEAWVLGLAGLAAAAVTGYLAIGFLMRYVRSHNLGVFALYRLLLAVLALAFWARSG
;
A
#
# COMPACT_ATOMS: atom_id res chain seq x y z
N ALA A 1 -13.93 7.59 -5.74
CA ALA A 1 -13.23 7.28 -7.01
C ALA A 1 -13.90 6.16 -7.80
N ASP A 2 -14.31 5.06 -7.15
CA ASP A 2 -14.99 3.93 -7.82
C ASP A 2 -16.27 4.30 -8.58
N LEU A 3 -17.04 5.26 -8.04
CA LEU A 3 -18.33 5.69 -8.60
C LEU A 3 -18.20 6.82 -9.64
N VAL A 4 -16.99 7.33 -9.89
CA VAL A 4 -16.79 8.58 -10.65
C VAL A 4 -16.26 8.28 -12.04
N GLY A 5 -17.07 8.44 -13.08
CA GLY A 5 -16.62 8.34 -14.47
C GLY A 5 -16.16 6.94 -14.93
N PRO A 6 -15.98 6.74 -16.25
CA PRO A 6 -15.65 5.43 -16.82
C PRO A 6 -14.22 5.00 -16.51
N LYS A 7 -14.02 3.71 -16.21
CA LYS A 7 -12.71 3.10 -15.92
C LYS A 7 -12.27 2.18 -17.06
N ARG A 8 -11.71 2.75 -18.13
CA ARG A 8 -11.39 2.02 -19.36
C ARG A 8 -9.91 2.01 -19.71
N ALA A 9 -9.13 2.96 -19.19
CA ALA A 9 -7.72 3.09 -19.55
C ALA A 9 -6.89 1.94 -18.98
N ARG A 10 -5.95 1.46 -19.79
CA ARG A 10 -5.00 0.42 -19.43
C ARG A 10 -3.68 1.03 -18.94
N LEU A 11 -2.80 0.21 -18.36
CA LEU A 11 -1.52 0.66 -17.82
C LEU A 11 -0.62 1.28 -18.90
N GLU A 12 -0.70 0.81 -20.13
CA GLU A 12 0.08 1.34 -21.27
C GLU A 12 -0.31 2.79 -21.61
N ALA A 13 -1.51 3.23 -21.20
CA ALA A 13 -1.96 4.61 -21.35
C ALA A 13 -1.47 5.54 -20.22
N VAL A 14 -0.64 5.04 -19.29
CA VAL A 14 -0.02 5.85 -18.24
C VAL A 14 1.23 6.52 -18.80
N GLY A 15 1.05 7.71 -19.36
CA GLY A 15 2.18 8.60 -19.70
C GLY A 15 2.75 9.33 -18.47
N PRO A 16 3.84 10.11 -18.65
CA PRO A 16 4.54 10.81 -17.57
C PRO A 16 3.64 11.69 -16.71
N GLY A 17 2.67 12.40 -17.31
CA GLY A 17 1.75 13.27 -16.57
C GLY A 17 0.85 12.50 -15.58
N ARG A 18 0.28 11.36 -16.01
CA ARG A 18 -0.52 10.50 -15.13
C ARG A 18 0.34 9.86 -14.04
N ALA A 19 1.54 9.39 -14.41
CA ALA A 19 2.49 8.83 -13.46
C ALA A 19 2.89 9.85 -12.38
N LEU A 20 3.16 11.10 -12.78
CA LEU A 20 3.49 12.18 -11.85
C LEU A 20 2.33 12.48 -10.90
N ILE A 21 1.10 12.62 -11.41
CA ILE A 21 -0.08 12.85 -10.56
C ILE A 21 -0.26 11.72 -9.54
N MET A 22 -0.13 10.47 -9.97
CA MET A 22 -0.25 9.31 -9.07
C MET A 22 0.90 9.25 -8.05
N GLY A 23 2.11 9.64 -8.44
CA GLY A 23 3.27 9.76 -7.55
C GLY A 23 3.11 10.88 -6.52
N LEU A 24 2.62 12.05 -6.93
CA LEU A 24 2.29 13.16 -6.02
C LEU A 24 1.16 12.79 -5.07
N ALA A 25 0.13 12.10 -5.55
CA ALA A 25 -0.93 11.58 -4.69
C ALA A 25 -0.35 10.63 -3.63
N GLN A 26 0.63 9.81 -3.98
CA GLN A 26 1.29 8.91 -3.02
C GLN A 26 1.96 9.66 -1.86
N ALA A 27 2.35 10.93 -2.01
CA ALA A 27 2.91 11.72 -0.91
C ALA A 27 1.91 11.89 0.25
N LEU A 28 0.60 11.83 -0.01
CA LEU A 28 -0.43 11.82 1.04
C LEU A 28 -0.31 10.61 1.97
N ALA A 29 0.34 9.53 1.52
CA ALA A 29 0.61 8.35 2.33
C ALA A 29 1.72 8.54 3.37
N LEU A 30 2.35 9.72 3.44
CA LEU A 30 3.24 10.10 4.54
C LEU A 30 2.47 10.35 5.84
N VAL A 31 1.17 10.68 5.75
CA VAL A 31 0.31 10.79 6.93
C VAL A 31 0.07 9.38 7.50
N PRO A 32 0.42 9.12 8.78
CA PRO A 32 0.22 7.82 9.40
C PRO A 32 -1.23 7.34 9.29
N GLY A 33 -1.42 6.06 8.94
CA GLY A 33 -2.75 5.46 8.74
C GLY A 33 -3.34 5.65 7.34
N VAL A 34 -2.82 6.56 6.52
CA VAL A 34 -3.21 6.67 5.11
C VAL A 34 -2.67 5.48 4.33
N SER A 35 -3.53 4.80 3.56
CA SER A 35 -3.11 3.67 2.73
C SER A 35 -2.37 4.17 1.49
N ARG A 36 -1.09 3.82 1.37
CA ARG A 36 -0.28 4.10 0.18
C ARG A 36 -0.93 3.55 -1.09
N SER A 37 -1.22 2.25 -1.12
CA SER A 37 -1.86 1.60 -2.27
C SER A 37 -3.26 2.20 -2.51
N GLY A 38 -4.03 2.44 -1.45
CA GLY A 38 -5.37 3.03 -1.55
C GLY A 38 -5.38 4.41 -2.21
N VAL A 39 -4.47 5.30 -1.83
CA VAL A 39 -4.39 6.64 -2.43
C VAL A 39 -3.95 6.58 -3.89
N VAL A 40 -2.94 5.78 -4.22
CA VAL A 40 -2.46 5.66 -5.60
C VAL A 40 -3.52 5.02 -6.49
N ILE A 41 -4.20 3.97 -6.01
CA ILE A 41 -5.31 3.34 -6.75
C ILE A 41 -6.45 4.34 -6.93
N THR A 42 -6.80 5.10 -5.89
CA THR A 42 -7.84 6.13 -5.95
C THR A 42 -7.51 7.18 -7.02
N ALA A 43 -6.27 7.68 -7.05
CA ALA A 43 -5.81 8.62 -8.07
C ALA A 43 -5.88 8.01 -9.47
N GLY A 44 -5.38 6.78 -9.65
CA GLY A 44 -5.44 6.07 -10.93
C GLY A 44 -6.87 5.88 -11.44
N LEU A 45 -7.78 5.49 -10.54
CA LEU A 45 -9.20 5.41 -10.85
C LEU A 45 -9.75 6.77 -11.27
N LEU A 46 -9.47 7.86 -10.56
CA LEU A 46 -9.92 9.20 -10.94
C LEU A 46 -9.38 9.64 -12.31
N LEU A 47 -8.19 9.15 -12.69
CA LEU A 47 -7.60 9.35 -14.02
C LEU A 47 -8.14 8.40 -15.10
N GLY A 48 -9.14 7.56 -14.76
CA GLY A 48 -9.86 6.69 -15.70
C GLY A 48 -9.25 5.31 -15.90
N LEU A 49 -8.23 4.92 -15.11
CA LEU A 49 -7.65 3.57 -15.18
C LEU A 49 -8.64 2.51 -14.71
N ARG A 50 -8.53 1.31 -15.29
CA ARG A 50 -9.17 0.12 -14.75
C ARG A 50 -8.61 -0.18 -13.35
N ARG A 51 -9.44 -0.78 -12.48
CA ARG A 51 -9.07 -1.12 -11.09
C ARG A 51 -7.81 -1.97 -11.01
N GLU A 52 -7.74 -3.02 -11.82
CA GLU A 52 -6.58 -3.91 -11.88
C GLU A 52 -5.31 -3.14 -12.30
N GLU A 53 -5.41 -2.21 -13.23
CA GLU A 53 -4.27 -1.44 -13.75
C GLU A 53 -3.79 -0.38 -12.76
N ALA A 54 -4.74 0.29 -12.09
CA ALA A 54 -4.42 1.20 -11.00
C ALA A 54 -3.74 0.46 -9.83
N ALA A 55 -4.18 -0.77 -9.51
CA ALA A 55 -3.55 -1.62 -8.51
C ALA A 55 -2.15 -2.06 -8.93
N ARG A 56 -1.97 -2.52 -10.19
CA ARG A 56 -0.65 -2.86 -10.75
C ARG A 56 0.31 -1.69 -10.65
N PHE A 57 -0.12 -0.50 -11.09
CA PHE A 57 0.70 0.70 -10.99
C PHE A 57 1.07 1.02 -9.54
N ALA A 58 0.11 0.94 -8.61
CA ALA A 58 0.37 1.19 -7.19
C ALA A 58 1.40 0.23 -6.59
N PHE A 59 1.38 -1.04 -6.99
CA PHE A 59 2.38 -2.02 -6.56
C PHE A 59 3.76 -1.76 -7.16
N LEU A 60 3.82 -1.46 -8.47
CA LEU A 60 5.07 -1.11 -9.15
C LEU A 60 5.70 0.14 -8.55
N LEU A 61 4.90 1.18 -8.28
CA LEU A 61 5.36 2.41 -7.64
C LEU A 61 5.82 2.17 -6.19
N SER A 62 5.13 1.28 -5.46
CA SER A 62 5.47 0.97 -4.07
C SER A 62 6.74 0.13 -3.93
N ALA A 63 7.06 -0.73 -4.90
CA ALA A 63 8.20 -1.64 -4.85
C ALA A 63 9.54 -0.96 -4.52
N PRO A 64 10.02 0.06 -5.29
CA PRO A 64 11.28 0.73 -4.98
C PRO A 64 11.26 1.46 -3.63
N ILE A 65 10.09 1.97 -3.21
CA ILE A 65 9.94 2.71 -1.95
C ILE A 65 10.02 1.76 -0.75
N ILE A 66 9.33 0.62 -0.83
CA ILE A 66 9.37 -0.41 0.22
C ILE A 66 10.78 -1.03 0.28
N ALA A 67 11.38 -1.33 -0.87
CA ALA A 67 12.75 -1.83 -0.93
C ALA A 67 13.75 -0.83 -0.31
N GLY A 68 13.66 0.45 -0.65
CA GLY A 68 14.52 1.49 -0.06
C GLY A 68 14.31 1.66 1.45
N ALA A 69 13.06 1.69 1.92
CA ALA A 69 12.75 1.79 3.34
C ALA A 69 13.22 0.55 4.14
N GLY A 70 13.02 -0.65 3.58
CA GLY A 70 13.49 -1.90 4.16
C GLY A 70 15.02 -1.98 4.19
N GLY A 71 15.68 -1.61 3.09
CA GLY A 71 17.14 -1.55 3.00
C GLY A 71 17.75 -0.58 4.02
N LYS A 72 17.16 0.61 4.20
CA LYS A 72 17.56 1.53 5.27
C LYS A 72 17.42 0.88 6.64
N LYS A 73 16.29 0.20 6.90
CA LYS A 73 16.06 -0.44 8.20
C LYS A 73 17.06 -1.56 8.49
N LEU A 74 17.44 -2.33 7.47
CA LEU A 74 18.50 -3.35 7.58
C LEU A 74 19.87 -2.72 7.87
N LEU A 75 20.19 -1.59 7.23
CA LEU A 75 21.43 -0.86 7.51
C LEU A 75 21.45 -0.26 8.93
N ASP A 76 20.32 0.24 9.40
CA ASP A 76 20.18 0.75 10.78
C ASP A 76 20.41 -0.40 11.79
N LEU A 77 19.84 -1.58 11.52
CA LEU A 77 20.05 -2.78 12.35
C LEU A 77 21.52 -3.22 12.39
N SER A 78 22.22 -3.22 11.26
CA SER A 78 23.63 -3.62 11.22
C SER A 78 24.57 -2.65 11.93
N ARG A 79 24.19 -1.36 12.03
CA ARG A 79 24.93 -0.33 12.76
C ARG A 79 24.67 -0.32 14.26
N THR A 80 23.65 -1.05 14.72
CA THR A 80 23.30 -1.09 16.14
C THR A 80 24.16 -2.15 16.82
N ALA A 81 25.19 -1.75 17.56
CA ALA A 81 26.11 -2.65 18.28
C ALA A 81 25.42 -3.60 19.30
N ALA A 82 24.15 -3.32 19.62
CA ALA A 82 23.30 -4.10 20.52
C ALA A 82 22.35 -5.09 19.81
N ALA A 83 22.40 -5.22 18.47
CA ALA A 83 21.58 -6.21 17.76
C ALA A 83 22.13 -7.63 18.03
N GLY A 84 21.72 -8.23 19.15
CA GLY A 84 22.03 -9.60 19.49
C GLY A 84 21.47 -10.61 18.47
N HIS A 85 21.93 -11.85 18.55
CA HIS A 85 21.51 -12.95 17.66
C HIS A 85 19.97 -13.06 17.54
N GLU A 86 19.25 -12.84 18.64
CA GLU A 86 17.79 -12.88 18.69
C GLU A 86 17.13 -11.84 17.79
N ALA A 87 17.66 -10.60 17.73
CA ALA A 87 17.10 -9.54 16.88
C ALA A 87 17.20 -9.89 15.39
N TRP A 88 18.29 -10.56 14.99
CA TRP A 88 18.48 -11.04 13.63
C TRP A 88 17.54 -12.20 13.29
N VAL A 89 17.38 -13.16 14.21
CA VAL A 89 16.47 -14.29 14.03
C VAL A 89 15.02 -13.79 13.87
N LEU A 90 14.56 -12.91 14.76
CA LEU A 90 13.22 -12.32 14.67
C LEU A 90 13.05 -11.45 13.42
N GLY A 91 14.07 -10.68 13.05
CA GLY A 91 14.05 -9.84 11.84
C GLY A 91 13.91 -10.66 10.56
N LEU A 92 14.68 -11.75 10.43
CA LEU A 92 14.62 -12.65 9.26
C LEU A 92 13.32 -13.46 9.23
N ALA A 93 12.84 -13.95 10.38
CA ALA A 93 11.56 -14.64 10.47
C ALA A 93 10.39 -13.71 10.08
N GLY A 94 10.42 -12.47 10.57
CA GLY A 94 9.46 -11.44 10.21
C GLY A 94 9.51 -11.07 8.73
N LEU A 95 10.70 -10.96 8.14
CA LEU A 95 10.89 -10.72 6.72
C LEU A 95 10.30 -11.85 5.87
N ALA A 96 10.59 -13.11 6.23
CA ALA A 96 10.08 -14.29 5.53
C ALA A 96 8.54 -14.36 5.63
N ALA A 97 7.99 -14.17 6.83
CA ALA A 97 6.55 -14.16 7.05
C ALA A 97 5.86 -13.04 6.24
N ALA A 98 6.42 -11.82 6.24
CA ALA A 98 5.91 -10.70 5.48
C ALA A 98 6.01 -10.93 3.96
N ALA A 99 7.09 -11.57 3.48
CA ALA A 99 7.24 -11.89 2.06
C ALA A 99 6.18 -12.88 1.58
N VAL A 100 5.97 -13.98 2.32
CA VAL A 100 4.96 -15.00 1.98
C VAL A 100 3.55 -14.41 2.04
N THR A 101 3.19 -13.78 3.16
CA THR A 101 1.85 -13.20 3.34
C THR A 101 1.60 -12.05 2.36
N GLY A 102 2.60 -11.22 2.09
CA GLY A 102 2.54 -10.14 1.12
C GLY A 102 2.30 -10.65 -0.30
N TYR A 103 3.01 -11.69 -0.73
CA TYR A 103 2.81 -12.31 -2.05
C TYR A 103 1.38 -12.85 -2.20
N LEU A 104 0.89 -13.58 -1.19
CA LEU A 104 -0.48 -14.11 -1.18
C LEU A 104 -1.52 -12.97 -1.20
N ALA A 105 -1.31 -11.92 -0.41
CA ALA A 105 -2.20 -10.77 -0.33
C ALA A 105 -2.27 -10.00 -1.66
N ILE A 106 -1.14 -9.82 -2.35
CA ILE A 106 -1.11 -9.20 -3.69
C ILE A 106 -1.90 -10.06 -4.68
N GLY A 107 -1.67 -11.38 -4.70
CA GLY A 107 -2.40 -12.31 -5.57
C GLY A 107 -3.91 -12.27 -5.32
N PHE A 108 -4.32 -12.26 -4.04
CA PHE A 108 -5.71 -12.11 -3.64
C PHE A 108 -6.29 -10.77 -4.11
N LEU A 109 -5.64 -9.65 -3.82
CA LEU A 109 -6.15 -8.33 -4.16
C LEU A 109 -6.30 -8.17 -5.68
N MET A 110 -5.30 -8.62 -6.44
CA MET A 110 -5.33 -8.61 -7.90
C MET A 110 -6.52 -9.42 -8.45
N ARG A 111 -6.86 -10.55 -7.83
CA ARG A 111 -8.04 -11.33 -8.21
C ARG A 111 -9.34 -10.65 -7.80
N TYR A 112 -9.39 -10.04 -6.62
CA TYR A 112 -10.56 -9.35 -6.10
C TYR A 112 -10.96 -8.14 -6.95
N VAL A 113 -10.01 -7.25 -7.26
CA VAL A 113 -10.29 -5.99 -7.96
C VAL A 113 -10.69 -6.15 -9.43
N ARG A 114 -10.56 -7.36 -9.99
CA ARG A 114 -11.06 -7.69 -11.34
C ARG A 114 -12.58 -7.74 -11.41
N SER A 115 -13.24 -8.19 -10.34
CA SER A 115 -14.69 -8.38 -10.29
C SER A 115 -15.40 -7.51 -9.26
N HIS A 116 -14.65 -6.87 -8.35
CA HIS A 116 -15.21 -6.09 -7.25
C HIS A 116 -14.67 -4.66 -7.21
N ASN A 117 -15.47 -3.75 -6.63
CA ASN A 117 -15.04 -2.39 -6.30
C ASN A 117 -14.29 -2.36 -4.96
N LEU A 118 -13.68 -1.22 -4.61
CA LEU A 118 -12.93 -1.09 -3.35
C LEU A 118 -13.78 -0.64 -2.16
N GLY A 119 -15.11 -0.60 -2.30
CA GLY A 119 -16.04 -0.13 -1.27
C GLY A 119 -15.92 -0.91 0.04
N VAL A 120 -15.72 -2.23 -0.04
CA VAL A 120 -15.52 -3.09 1.14
C VAL A 120 -14.26 -2.68 1.91
N PHE A 121 -13.16 -2.34 1.24
CA PHE A 121 -11.94 -1.86 1.90
C PHE A 121 -12.11 -0.48 2.51
N ALA A 122 -12.89 0.41 1.88
CA ALA A 122 -13.21 1.71 2.43
C ALA A 122 -14.03 1.58 3.73
N LEU A 123 -15.05 0.71 3.73
CA LEU A 123 -15.85 0.42 4.92
C LEU A 123 -14.99 -0.20 6.03
N TYR A 124 -14.16 -1.19 5.69
CA TYR A 124 -13.20 -1.79 6.63
C TYR A 124 -12.30 -0.74 7.28
N ARG A 125 -11.77 0.23 6.51
CA ARG A 125 -10.93 1.32 7.03
C ARG A 125 -11.69 2.26 7.95
N LEU A 126 -12.95 2.58 7.65
CA LEU A 126 -13.80 3.41 8.51
C LEU A 126 -14.06 2.72 9.85
N LEU A 127 -14.42 1.44 9.82
CA LEU A 127 -14.61 0.65 11.04
C LEU A 127 -13.33 0.59 11.87
N LEU A 128 -12.19 0.32 11.23
CA LEU A 128 -10.89 0.31 11.90
C LEU A 128 -10.54 1.66 12.52
N ALA A 129 -10.84 2.78 11.85
CA ALA A 129 -10.63 4.11 12.38
C ALA A 129 -11.49 4.38 13.62
N VAL A 130 -12.76 3.99 13.59
CA VAL A 130 -13.66 4.09 14.77
C VAL A 130 -13.14 3.27 15.93
N LEU A 131 -12.69 2.04 15.68
CA LEU A 131 -12.12 1.17 16.73
C LEU A 131 -10.84 1.76 17.32
N ALA A 132 -9.94 2.31 16.49
CA ALA A 132 -8.73 2.96 16.94
C ALA A 132 -9.02 4.19 17.81
N LEU A 133 -10.00 5.02 17.42
CA LEU A 133 -10.44 6.17 18.21
C LEU A 133 -11.07 5.74 19.53
N ALA A 134 -11.92 4.72 19.52
CA ALA A 134 -12.55 4.19 20.72
C ALA A 134 -11.53 3.61 21.70
N PHE A 135 -10.50 2.92 21.19
CA PHE A 135 -9.39 2.43 22.00
C PHE A 135 -8.60 3.59 22.61
N TRP A 136 -8.22 4.58 21.79
CA TRP A 136 -7.48 5.75 22.25
C TRP A 136 -8.22 6.52 23.35
N ALA A 137 -9.53 6.73 23.18
CA ALA A 137 -10.38 7.41 24.16
C ALA A 137 -10.55 6.65 25.48
N ARG A 138 -10.23 5.34 25.53
CA ARG A 138 -10.25 4.55 26.77
C ARG A 138 -8.89 4.46 27.44
N SER A 139 -7.81 4.67 26.68
CA SER A 139 -6.43 4.54 27.14
C SER A 139 -5.78 5.89 27.51
N GLY A 140 -6.41 7.00 27.15
CA GLY A 140 -6.03 8.35 27.56
C GLY A 140 -6.91 8.82 28.72
#